data_AF-A0A9D8H7G1-F1
#
_entry.id   AF-A0A9D8H7G1-F1
#
_cell.length_a   1.000
_cell.length_b   1.000
_cell.length_c   1.000
_cell.angle_alpha   90.00
_cell.angle_beta   90.00
_cell.angle_gamma   90.00
#
_symmetry.space_group_name_H-M   'P 1'
#
loop_
_entity.id
_entity.type
_entity.pdbx_description
1 polymer ?
#
loop_
_entity_poly.entity_id
_entity_poly.type
_entity_poly.pdbx_seq_one_letter_code
_entity_poly.pdbx_strand_id
1 'polypeptide(L)'
;MEPPRRLAGLVLSMTVLLSGCVDLWTPPMDTGFENGQAPAGALTVITNECLVINRIAQPLRELLDAANAEGVGLAPERSSFLPPGVTGPPKIESCYRSYDGQVWWRNYYCSIGECQKAATPGSSKHGFGRAVDFQDQRGELTFESPGYLWLAANAGTYGFYQPANQQQGAPGEEAWHWEHE
;
A
#
# COMPACT_ATOMS: atom_id res chain seq x y z
N MET A 1 -13.72 85.08 15.09
CA MET A 1 -13.62 83.67 15.50
C MET A 1 -14.49 82.86 14.56
N GLU A 2 -13.91 82.39 13.45
CA GLU A 2 -14.55 81.50 12.48
C GLU A 2 -14.44 80.03 12.94
N PRO A 3 -15.42 79.17 12.66
CA PRO A 3 -15.29 77.73 12.89
C PRO A 3 -14.46 77.06 11.78
N PRO A 4 -13.68 76.01 12.08
CA PRO A 4 -12.83 75.36 11.09
C PRO A 4 -13.62 74.46 10.14
N ARG A 5 -13.28 74.55 8.85
CA ARG A 5 -13.73 73.68 7.76
C ARG A 5 -13.23 72.25 7.97
N ARG A 6 -14.14 71.28 8.02
CA ARG A 6 -13.81 69.83 8.03
C ARG A 6 -13.47 69.38 6.61
N LEU A 7 -12.25 68.90 6.39
CA LEU A 7 -11.88 68.17 5.17
C LEU A 7 -12.54 66.79 5.18
N ALA A 8 -13.32 66.48 4.14
CA ALA A 8 -13.82 65.15 3.88
C ALA A 8 -12.69 64.32 3.23
N GLY A 9 -12.15 63.35 3.98
CA GLY A 9 -11.21 62.36 3.46
C GLY A 9 -11.96 61.29 2.66
N LEU A 10 -11.72 61.20 1.37
CA LEU A 10 -12.21 60.15 0.49
C LEU A 10 -11.35 58.89 0.72
N VAL A 11 -11.91 57.86 1.36
CA VAL A 11 -11.25 56.55 1.51
C VAL A 11 -11.53 55.76 0.23
N LEU A 12 -10.52 55.66 -0.64
CA LEU A 12 -10.56 54.81 -1.83
C LEU A 12 -10.35 53.36 -1.38
N SER A 13 -11.44 52.58 -1.32
CA SER A 13 -11.38 51.16 -0.98
C SER A 13 -10.81 50.39 -2.18
N MET A 14 -9.57 49.94 -2.07
CA MET A 14 -8.90 49.14 -3.09
C MET A 14 -9.25 47.67 -2.87
N THR A 15 -10.26 47.17 -3.58
CA THR A 15 -10.64 45.76 -3.56
C THR A 15 -9.59 44.97 -4.33
N VAL A 16 -8.71 44.26 -3.62
CA VAL A 16 -7.83 43.26 -4.21
C VAL A 16 -8.64 41.99 -4.41
N LEU A 17 -9.04 41.70 -5.65
CA LEU A 17 -9.56 40.39 -6.03
C LEU A 17 -8.38 39.42 -6.14
N LEU A 18 -8.07 38.72 -5.05
CA LEU A 18 -7.22 37.54 -5.10
C LEU A 18 -8.03 36.44 -5.79
N SER A 19 -7.78 36.26 -7.09
CA SER A 19 -8.19 35.07 -7.84
C SER A 19 -7.32 33.90 -7.37
N GLY A 20 -7.59 33.41 -6.16
CA GLY A 20 -7.02 32.17 -5.68
C GLY A 20 -7.70 31.02 -6.41
N CYS A 21 -6.97 30.29 -7.24
CA CYS A 21 -7.32 28.90 -7.52
C CYS A 21 -7.35 28.20 -6.17
N VAL A 22 -8.54 27.94 -5.65
CA VAL A 22 -8.71 26.94 -4.60
C VAL A 22 -8.37 25.62 -5.26
N ASP A 23 -7.09 25.25 -5.24
CA ASP A 23 -6.73 23.85 -5.36
C ASP A 23 -7.48 23.15 -4.23
N LEU A 24 -8.58 22.50 -4.58
CA LEU A 24 -9.35 21.65 -3.70
C LEU A 24 -8.46 20.45 -3.41
N TRP A 25 -7.47 20.65 -2.55
CA TRP A 25 -6.70 19.55 -1.98
C TRP A 25 -7.66 18.73 -1.15
N THR A 26 -8.20 17.68 -1.76
CA THR A 26 -8.83 16.60 -1.03
C THR A 26 -7.69 15.83 -0.35
N PRO A 27 -7.63 15.78 0.99
CA PRO A 27 -6.62 14.98 1.65
C PRO A 27 -6.75 13.52 1.15
N PRO A 28 -5.63 12.82 0.93
CA PRO A 28 -5.65 11.43 0.48
C PRO A 28 -6.55 10.59 1.40
N MET A 29 -7.52 9.90 0.80
CA MET A 29 -8.47 9.07 1.54
C MET A 29 -7.83 7.74 1.91
N ASP A 30 -6.94 7.73 2.90
CA ASP A 30 -6.23 6.52 3.32
C ASP A 30 -7.07 5.61 4.23
N THR A 31 -8.32 5.99 4.51
CA THR A 31 -9.28 5.26 5.35
C THR A 31 -10.71 5.44 4.86
N GLY A 32 -11.67 4.68 5.41
CA GLY A 32 -13.10 4.88 5.18
C GLY A 32 -13.69 4.12 3.99
N PHE A 33 -12.93 3.24 3.36
CA PHE A 33 -13.40 2.35 2.29
C PHE A 33 -13.48 0.89 2.77
N GLU A 34 -14.35 0.12 2.12
CA GLU A 34 -14.49 -1.32 2.38
C GLU A 34 -13.29 -2.10 1.86
N ASN A 35 -12.98 -3.22 2.53
CA ASN A 35 -11.88 -4.08 2.17
C ASN A 35 -12.00 -4.60 0.73
N GLY A 36 -11.01 -4.28 -0.09
CA GLY A 36 -10.98 -4.63 -1.51
C GLY A 36 -11.78 -3.68 -2.41
N GLN A 37 -12.16 -2.50 -1.89
CA GLN A 37 -12.90 -1.46 -2.61
C GLN A 37 -12.26 -0.05 -2.45
N ALA A 38 -10.93 0.02 -2.35
CA ALA A 38 -10.23 1.30 -2.27
C ALA A 38 -10.49 2.13 -3.54
N PRO A 39 -10.89 3.42 -3.41
CA PRO A 39 -11.04 4.30 -4.57
C PRO A 39 -9.66 4.63 -5.15
N ALA A 40 -9.59 4.97 -6.44
CA ALA A 40 -8.32 5.28 -7.10
C ALA A 40 -7.51 6.39 -6.40
N GLY A 41 -8.18 7.40 -5.82
CA GLY A 41 -7.52 8.48 -5.07
C GLY A 41 -6.94 8.07 -3.71
N ALA A 42 -7.27 6.87 -3.21
CA ALA A 42 -6.69 6.31 -1.99
C ALA A 42 -5.38 5.57 -2.24
N LEU A 43 -5.04 5.28 -3.51
CA LEU A 43 -3.95 4.38 -3.87
C LEU A 43 -2.85 5.10 -4.63
N THR A 44 -1.61 4.77 -4.30
CA THR A 44 -0.41 5.16 -5.03
C THR A 44 0.20 3.93 -5.70
N VAL A 45 0.57 4.06 -6.98
CA VAL A 45 1.24 3.01 -7.76
C VAL A 45 2.71 2.92 -7.37
N ILE A 46 3.15 1.73 -6.97
CA ILE A 46 4.56 1.39 -6.70
C ILE A 46 5.13 0.65 -7.91
N THR A 47 4.40 -0.38 -8.36
CA THR A 47 4.56 -1.08 -9.65
C THR A 47 3.18 -1.30 -10.27
N ASN A 48 3.10 -1.86 -11.48
CA ASN A 48 1.82 -2.18 -12.11
C ASN A 48 1.03 -3.24 -11.33
N GLU A 49 1.71 -4.09 -10.58
CA GLU A 49 1.13 -5.17 -9.77
C GLU A 49 0.92 -4.75 -8.30
N CYS A 50 1.60 -3.69 -7.85
CA CYS A 50 1.60 -3.21 -6.48
C CYS A 50 1.10 -1.76 -6.38
N LEU A 51 -0.11 -1.59 -5.85
CA LEU A 51 -0.63 -0.31 -5.38
C LEU A 51 -0.75 -0.36 -3.86
N VAL A 52 -0.43 0.72 -3.16
CA VAL A 52 -0.60 0.81 -1.69
C VAL A 52 -1.38 2.07 -1.34
N ILE A 53 -1.93 2.16 -0.13
CA ILE A 53 -2.50 3.43 0.33
C ILE A 53 -1.43 4.52 0.39
N ASN A 54 -1.82 5.77 0.16
CA ASN A 54 -0.85 6.85 -0.10
C ASN A 54 0.21 6.99 0.99
N ARG A 55 -0.18 6.92 2.27
CA ARG A 55 0.74 6.96 3.42
C ARG A 55 1.80 5.85 3.47
N ILE A 56 1.57 4.69 2.84
CA ILE A 56 2.52 3.56 2.82
C ILE A 56 3.51 3.69 1.65
N ALA A 57 3.19 4.51 0.64
CA ALA A 57 3.98 4.57 -0.58
C ALA A 57 5.43 5.00 -0.36
N GLN A 58 5.67 6.01 0.48
CA GLN A 58 7.01 6.46 0.79
C GLN A 58 7.79 5.43 1.65
N PRO A 59 7.26 4.95 2.79
CA PRO A 59 7.94 3.90 3.57
C PRO A 59 8.30 2.67 2.75
N LEU A 60 7.42 2.23 1.84
CA LEU A 60 7.71 1.10 0.97
C LEU A 60 8.83 1.38 -0.02
N ARG A 61 8.88 2.57 -0.63
CA ARG A 61 9.99 2.95 -1.51
C ARG A 61 11.32 2.99 -0.76
N GLU A 62 11.34 3.57 0.43
CA GLU A 62 12.55 3.64 1.26
C GLU A 62 13.04 2.25 1.68
N LEU A 63 12.12 1.35 2.07
CA LEU A 63 12.44 -0.05 2.36
C LEU A 63 13.07 -0.75 1.15
N LEU A 64 12.44 -0.63 -0.03
CA LEU A 64 12.92 -1.24 -1.26
C LEU A 64 14.29 -0.68 -1.66
N ASP A 65 14.45 0.65 -1.64
CA ASP A 65 15.70 1.31 -1.99
C ASP A 65 16.85 0.88 -1.07
N ALA A 66 16.59 0.77 0.24
CA ALA A 66 17.59 0.34 1.21
C ALA A 66 18.02 -1.12 0.98
N ALA A 67 17.07 -2.04 0.81
CA ALA A 67 17.39 -3.44 0.51
C ALA A 67 18.23 -3.57 -0.77
N ASN A 68 17.83 -2.84 -1.83
CA ASN A 68 18.53 -2.88 -3.11
C ASN A 68 19.91 -2.23 -3.04
N ALA A 69 20.10 -1.17 -2.24
CA ALA A 69 21.40 -0.56 -1.98
C ALA A 69 22.38 -1.51 -1.28
N GLU A 70 21.86 -2.47 -0.50
CA GLU A 70 22.63 -3.54 0.15
C GLU A 70 22.79 -4.80 -0.72
N GLY A 71 22.34 -4.76 -1.98
CA GLY A 71 22.46 -5.86 -2.94
C GLY A 71 21.39 -6.95 -2.78
N VAL A 72 20.35 -6.70 -1.99
CA VAL A 72 19.15 -7.54 -1.90
C VAL A 72 18.14 -7.01 -2.92
N GLY A 73 17.96 -7.74 -4.02
CA GLY A 73 17.07 -7.39 -5.14
C GLY A 73 15.59 -7.54 -4.80
N LEU A 74 15.16 -6.93 -3.69
CA LEU A 74 13.82 -7.01 -3.13
C LEU A 74 12.84 -6.19 -3.98
N ALA A 75 11.66 -6.75 -4.24
CA ALA A 75 10.58 -6.09 -4.95
C ALA A 75 9.21 -6.68 -4.54
N PRO A 76 8.09 -5.97 -4.77
CA PRO A 76 6.78 -6.60 -4.74
C PRO A 76 6.68 -7.70 -5.80
N GLU A 77 5.89 -8.74 -5.53
CA GLU A 77 5.69 -9.84 -6.48
C GLU A 77 5.13 -9.36 -7.82
N ARG A 78 5.68 -9.93 -8.91
CA ARG A 78 5.28 -9.60 -10.30
C ARG A 78 4.58 -10.75 -11.02
N SER A 79 4.50 -11.90 -10.38
CA SER A 79 3.90 -13.12 -10.91
C SER A 79 3.36 -13.94 -9.75
N SER A 80 2.33 -14.73 -10.01
CA SER A 80 1.91 -15.74 -9.04
C SER A 80 2.90 -16.89 -9.05
N PHE A 81 3.38 -17.33 -7.89
CA PHE A 81 4.25 -18.50 -7.74
C PHE A 81 3.46 -19.82 -7.61
N LEU A 82 2.31 -19.87 -8.27
CA LEU A 82 1.46 -21.06 -8.32
C LEU A 82 2.14 -22.22 -9.07
N PRO A 83 1.82 -23.48 -8.73
CA PRO A 83 2.38 -24.64 -9.42
C PRO A 83 2.14 -24.61 -10.94
N PRO A 84 3.05 -25.21 -11.74
CA PRO A 84 2.87 -25.31 -13.19
C PRO A 84 1.53 -25.95 -13.57
N GLY A 85 0.84 -25.34 -14.53
CA GLY A 85 -0.46 -25.83 -15.03
C GLY A 85 -1.68 -25.30 -14.27
N VAL A 86 -1.49 -24.55 -13.19
CA VAL A 86 -2.56 -23.79 -12.53
C VAL A 86 -2.75 -22.46 -13.26
N THR A 87 -3.98 -22.19 -13.72
CA THR A 87 -4.33 -20.86 -14.24
C THR A 87 -4.20 -19.84 -13.11
N GLY A 88 -3.37 -18.82 -13.30
CA GLY A 88 -3.15 -17.77 -12.31
C GLY A 88 -4.38 -16.86 -12.10
N PRO A 89 -4.30 -15.95 -11.12
CA PRO A 89 -5.34 -14.96 -10.90
C PRO A 89 -5.46 -14.03 -12.13
N PRO A 90 -6.62 -13.39 -12.33
CA PRO A 90 -6.80 -12.42 -13.41
C PRO A 90 -5.86 -11.21 -13.29
N LYS A 91 -5.38 -10.91 -12.08
CA LYS A 91 -4.39 -9.89 -11.75
C LYS A 91 -3.54 -10.39 -10.58
N ILE A 92 -2.25 -10.05 -10.57
CA ILE A 92 -1.34 -10.47 -9.47
C ILE A 92 -1.70 -9.79 -8.15
N GLU A 93 -1.92 -8.46 -8.16
CA GLU A 93 -2.35 -7.69 -6.98
C GLU A 93 -1.50 -8.01 -5.73
N SER A 94 -0.18 -7.83 -5.86
CA SER A 94 0.81 -8.15 -4.81
C SER A 94 0.79 -7.19 -3.62
N CYS A 95 0.11 -6.05 -3.75
CA CYS A 95 -0.11 -5.12 -2.66
C CYS A 95 -1.61 -4.92 -2.41
N TYR A 96 -2.21 -3.84 -2.88
CA TYR A 96 -3.66 -3.70 -2.86
C TYR A 96 -4.31 -4.81 -3.70
N ARG A 97 -5.27 -5.50 -3.09
CA ARG A 97 -6.04 -6.57 -3.71
C ARG A 97 -7.51 -6.24 -3.66
N SER A 98 -8.15 -6.33 -4.82
CA SER A 98 -9.59 -6.15 -4.96
C SER A 98 -10.36 -7.23 -4.20
N TYR A 99 -11.63 -6.96 -3.88
CA TYR A 99 -12.49 -7.96 -3.26
C TYR A 99 -12.59 -9.23 -4.12
N ASP A 100 -12.80 -9.06 -5.43
CA ASP A 100 -12.87 -10.16 -6.39
C ASP A 100 -11.54 -10.93 -6.49
N GLY A 101 -10.40 -10.22 -6.43
CA GLY A 101 -9.08 -10.84 -6.33
C GLY A 101 -8.94 -11.70 -5.07
N GLN A 102 -9.42 -11.21 -3.92
CA GLN A 102 -9.40 -11.98 -2.68
C GLN A 102 -10.35 -13.19 -2.72
N VAL A 103 -11.52 -13.07 -3.37
CA VAL A 103 -12.42 -14.20 -3.63
C VAL A 103 -11.72 -15.27 -4.46
N TRP A 104 -11.01 -14.87 -5.52
CA TRP A 104 -10.26 -15.79 -6.36
C TRP A 104 -9.22 -16.58 -5.56
N TRP A 105 -8.37 -15.89 -4.80
CA TRP A 105 -7.33 -16.52 -3.98
C TRP A 105 -7.91 -17.44 -2.91
N ARG A 106 -8.99 -17.01 -2.22
CA ARG A 106 -9.68 -17.84 -1.24
C ARG A 106 -10.22 -19.12 -1.86
N ASN A 107 -10.87 -19.02 -3.03
CA ASN A 107 -11.41 -20.20 -3.72
C ASN A 107 -10.30 -21.16 -4.15
N TYR A 108 -9.20 -20.65 -4.70
CA TYR A 108 -8.05 -21.47 -5.08
C TYR A 108 -7.50 -22.24 -3.88
N TYR A 109 -7.06 -21.56 -2.82
CA TYR A 109 -6.44 -22.21 -1.67
C TYR A 109 -7.39 -23.16 -0.95
N CYS A 110 -8.68 -22.82 -0.87
CA CYS A 110 -9.67 -23.75 -0.32
C CYS A 110 -9.89 -24.99 -1.17
N SER A 111 -9.82 -24.89 -2.51
CA SER A 111 -9.99 -26.03 -3.40
C SER A 111 -8.92 -27.10 -3.23
N ILE A 112 -7.74 -26.71 -2.75
CA ILE A 112 -6.61 -27.62 -2.47
C ILE A 112 -6.46 -27.96 -0.97
N GLY A 113 -7.42 -27.58 -0.14
CA GLY A 113 -7.39 -27.87 1.31
C GLY A 113 -6.48 -26.97 2.14
N GLU A 114 -6.00 -25.87 1.58
CA GLU A 114 -5.09 -24.91 2.22
C GLU A 114 -5.76 -23.54 2.48
N CYS A 115 -7.07 -23.54 2.77
CA CYS A 115 -7.86 -22.31 2.99
C CYS A 115 -7.15 -21.25 3.85
N GLN A 116 -6.36 -21.67 4.85
CA GLN A 116 -5.64 -20.78 5.77
C GLN A 116 -4.62 -19.84 5.09
N LYS A 117 -4.17 -20.15 3.87
CA LYS A 117 -3.28 -19.30 3.05
C LYS A 117 -3.98 -18.15 2.33
N ALA A 118 -5.28 -17.97 2.56
CA ALA A 118 -6.00 -16.82 2.05
C ALA A 118 -7.06 -16.38 3.06
N ALA A 119 -6.96 -15.13 3.49
CA ALA A 119 -7.97 -14.50 4.33
C ALA A 119 -9.37 -14.60 3.69
N THR A 120 -10.39 -14.65 4.55
CA THR A 120 -11.78 -14.52 4.11
C THR A 120 -11.96 -13.20 3.35
N PRO A 121 -12.62 -13.20 2.17
CA PRO A 121 -12.89 -11.97 1.44
C PRO A 121 -13.55 -10.92 2.34
N GLY A 122 -13.01 -9.71 2.32
CA GLY A 122 -13.43 -8.63 3.21
C GLY A 122 -12.57 -8.46 4.48
N SER A 123 -11.62 -9.35 4.75
CA SER A 123 -10.77 -9.28 5.96
C SER A 123 -9.26 -9.26 5.68
N SER A 124 -8.83 -9.14 4.41
CA SER A 124 -7.42 -9.22 4.01
C SER A 124 -6.72 -7.87 4.13
N LYS A 125 -5.50 -7.79 4.67
CA LYS A 125 -4.77 -6.51 4.73
C LYS A 125 -4.39 -5.96 3.34
N HIS A 126 -4.29 -6.83 2.35
CA HIS A 126 -4.21 -6.42 0.94
C HIS A 126 -5.44 -5.62 0.51
N GLY A 127 -6.64 -5.98 0.98
CA GLY A 127 -7.86 -5.23 0.68
C GLY A 127 -7.88 -3.80 1.22
N PHE A 128 -6.99 -3.48 2.16
CA PHE A 128 -6.79 -2.12 2.65
C PHE A 128 -5.56 -1.42 2.04
N GLY A 129 -4.84 -2.06 1.12
CA GLY A 129 -3.59 -1.54 0.56
C GLY A 129 -2.48 -1.42 1.61
N ARG A 130 -2.54 -2.26 2.66
CA ARG A 130 -1.66 -2.25 3.83
C ARG A 130 -0.75 -3.48 3.94
N ALA A 131 -0.71 -4.30 2.90
CA ALA A 131 0.14 -5.46 2.83
C ALA A 131 0.91 -5.48 1.51
N VAL A 132 2.04 -6.16 1.52
CA VAL A 132 2.91 -6.40 0.37
C VAL A 132 3.35 -7.86 0.42
N ASP A 133 3.11 -8.58 -0.67
CA ASP A 133 3.77 -9.84 -0.96
C ASP A 133 5.06 -9.51 -1.71
N PHE A 134 6.21 -9.86 -1.14
CA PHE A 134 7.54 -9.59 -1.67
C PHE A 134 8.15 -10.79 -2.39
N GLN A 135 9.04 -10.50 -3.33
CA GLN A 135 9.99 -11.43 -3.95
C GLN A 135 11.40 -10.85 -3.90
N ASP A 136 12.42 -11.69 -4.12
CA ASP A 136 13.78 -11.23 -4.36
C ASP A 136 14.30 -11.70 -5.73
N GLN A 137 15.59 -11.47 -6.02
CA GLN A 137 16.22 -11.87 -7.27
C GLN A 137 16.20 -13.39 -7.55
N ARG A 138 15.86 -14.22 -6.56
CA ARG A 138 15.72 -15.69 -6.67
C ARG A 138 14.26 -16.12 -6.90
N GLY A 139 13.29 -15.21 -6.80
CA GLY A 139 11.86 -15.50 -6.94
C GLY A 139 11.10 -15.31 -5.64
N GLU A 140 10.07 -16.14 -5.41
CA GLU A 140 9.26 -16.16 -4.19
C GLU A 140 10.16 -16.23 -2.95
N LEU A 141 9.84 -15.46 -1.92
CA LEU A 141 10.61 -15.52 -0.69
C LEU A 141 10.37 -16.85 0.02
N THR A 142 11.46 -17.46 0.47
CA THR A 142 11.45 -18.51 1.49
C THR A 142 11.99 -17.93 2.80
N PHE A 143 11.77 -18.61 3.93
CA PHE A 143 12.32 -18.22 5.24
C PHE A 143 13.87 -18.19 5.28
N GLU A 144 14.55 -18.71 4.27
CA GLU A 144 16.01 -18.72 4.14
C GLU A 144 16.51 -17.78 3.01
N SER A 145 15.60 -17.16 2.27
CA SER A 145 15.94 -16.26 1.17
C SER A 145 16.63 -15.00 1.68
N PRO A 146 17.60 -14.43 0.93
CA PRO A 146 18.22 -13.16 1.28
C PRO A 146 17.20 -12.04 1.51
N GLY A 147 16.15 -11.97 0.69
CA GLY A 147 15.06 -11.01 0.85
C GLY A 147 14.34 -11.14 2.19
N TYR A 148 13.95 -12.35 2.57
CA TYR A 148 13.31 -12.59 3.86
C TYR A 148 14.21 -12.23 5.04
N LEU A 149 15.47 -12.69 5.02
CA LEU A 149 16.42 -12.42 6.12
C LEU A 149 16.68 -10.91 6.28
N TRP A 150 16.73 -10.18 5.18
CA TRP A 150 16.87 -8.73 5.21
C TRP A 150 15.62 -8.06 5.79
N LEU A 151 14.42 -8.47 5.37
CA LEU A 151 13.15 -7.95 5.90
C LEU A 151 13.04 -8.24 7.41
N ALA A 152 13.33 -9.46 7.85
CA ALA A 152 13.31 -9.85 9.26
C ALA A 152 14.21 -8.98 10.15
N ALA A 153 15.34 -8.51 9.61
CA ALA A 153 16.26 -7.65 10.34
C ALA A 153 15.90 -6.14 10.26
N ASN A 154 15.28 -5.68 9.17
CA ASN A 154 15.22 -4.25 8.85
C ASN A 154 13.83 -3.67 8.63
N ALA A 155 12.82 -4.49 8.28
CA ALA A 155 11.51 -4.01 7.86
C ALA A 155 10.83 -3.11 8.91
N GLY A 156 11.06 -3.40 10.20
CA GLY A 156 10.53 -2.61 11.32
C GLY A 156 10.96 -1.15 11.32
N THR A 157 12.14 -0.82 10.77
CA THR A 157 12.61 0.58 10.62
C THR A 157 11.70 1.38 9.68
N TYR A 158 11.02 0.71 8.76
CA TYR A 158 10.10 1.29 7.78
C TYR A 158 8.63 1.06 8.14
N GLY A 159 8.34 0.62 9.36
CA GLY A 159 6.96 0.38 9.83
C GLY A 159 6.35 -0.93 9.34
N PHE A 160 7.10 -1.77 8.63
CA PHE A 160 6.63 -3.08 8.16
C PHE A 160 6.90 -4.17 9.20
N TYR A 161 6.00 -5.14 9.30
CA TYR A 161 6.14 -6.31 10.16
C TYR A 161 5.58 -7.57 9.49
N GLN A 162 6.09 -8.74 9.86
CA GLN A 162 5.48 -10.02 9.50
C GLN A 162 4.49 -10.42 10.59
N PRO A 163 3.20 -10.63 10.27
CA PRO A 163 2.22 -10.97 11.29
C PRO A 163 2.48 -12.36 11.88
N ALA A 164 2.12 -12.56 13.15
CA ALA A 164 2.53 -13.75 13.91
C ALA A 164 2.05 -15.07 13.30
N ASN A 165 0.91 -15.08 12.60
CA ASN A 165 0.38 -16.28 11.95
C ASN A 165 1.03 -16.59 10.59
N GLN A 166 1.90 -15.71 10.08
CA GLN A 166 2.65 -15.83 8.84
C GLN A 166 4.13 -16.13 9.07
N GLN A 167 4.60 -16.12 10.31
CA GLN A 167 5.97 -16.48 10.67
C GLN A 167 6.25 -17.97 10.45
N GLN A 168 7.53 -18.33 10.35
CA GLN A 168 7.98 -19.71 10.14
C GLN A 168 7.41 -20.67 11.20
N GLY A 169 6.80 -21.76 10.75
CA GLY A 169 6.18 -22.76 11.60
C GLY A 169 4.75 -22.45 12.05
N ALA A 170 4.18 -21.32 11.62
CA ALA A 170 2.77 -21.01 11.85
C ALA A 170 1.87 -21.72 10.82
N PRO A 171 0.58 -22.00 11.13
CA PRO A 171 -0.32 -22.69 10.19
C PRO A 171 -0.56 -21.96 8.87
N GLY A 172 -0.42 -20.63 8.87
CA GLY A 172 -0.54 -19.77 7.68
C GLY A 172 0.78 -19.13 7.29
N GLU A 173 1.90 -19.84 7.48
CA GLU A 173 3.23 -19.31 7.19
C GLU A 173 3.37 -18.80 5.74
N GLU A 174 3.85 -17.56 5.60
CA GLU A 174 3.97 -16.83 4.34
C GLU A 174 5.20 -15.91 4.43
N ALA A 175 6.37 -16.39 3.97
CA ALA A 175 7.62 -15.64 4.07
C ALA A 175 7.61 -14.33 3.27
N TRP A 176 6.82 -14.29 2.19
CA TRP A 176 6.64 -13.13 1.34
C TRP A 176 5.71 -12.07 1.91
N HIS A 177 4.83 -12.40 2.87
CA HIS A 177 3.74 -11.52 3.30
C HIS A 177 4.14 -10.60 4.46
N TRP A 178 4.05 -9.29 4.25
CA TRP A 178 4.39 -8.26 5.23
C TRP A 178 3.34 -7.16 5.26
N GLU A 179 3.03 -6.66 6.45
CA GLU A 179 2.00 -5.65 6.70
C GLU A 179 2.61 -4.33 7.20
N HIS A 180 1.90 -3.22 6.97
CA HIS A 180 2.23 -1.90 7.53
C HIS A 180 0.95 -1.23 8.04
N GLU A 181 1.00 -0.68 9.26
CA GLU A 181 -0.15 -0.02 9.89
C GLU A 181 -0.27 1.47 9.65
#